data_AF-A0AA43TMM8-F1
#
_entry.id   AF-A0AA43TMM8-F1
#
_cell.length_a   1.000
_cell.length_b   1.000
_cell.length_c   1.000
_cell.angle_alpha   90.00
_cell.angle_beta   90.00
_cell.angle_gamma   90.00
#
_symmetry.space_group_name_H-M   'P 1'
#
loop_
_entity.id
_entity.type
_entity.pdbx_description
1 polymer ?
#
loop_
_entity_poly.entity_id
_entity_poly.type
_entity_poly.pdbx_seq_one_letter_code
_entity_poly.pdbx_strand_id
1 'polypeptide(L)'
;MSQKTFPGHVLSSINALLERLPSGAQGSAQNRIFHEAHGLKNELSKLSELINSPDEMLSDLGNSLRIEAQRKIVKLRHDQLGDASKNFVEASRADLTKKRFDAANLKQNEYAAELRAVFREIKPADRPLFMQNLIESRDSASVAALTESPSSLTGLSSDLQNQYRQSYLDRFTTNNTSELDNLQEVSSTILDAVYPHSK
;
A
#
# COMPACT_ATOMS: atom_id res chain seq x y z
N MET A 1 -14.95 31.79 -5.20
CA MET A 1 -14.31 30.45 -5.16
C MET A 1 -13.27 30.41 -6.25
N SER A 2 -11.98 30.57 -5.91
CA SER A 2 -10.90 30.58 -6.90
C SER A 2 -10.63 29.15 -7.32
N GLN A 3 -10.96 28.78 -8.56
CA GLN A 3 -10.51 27.54 -9.17
C GLN A 3 -8.99 27.58 -9.17
N LYS A 4 -8.34 26.80 -8.30
CA LYS A 4 -6.88 26.65 -8.31
C LYS A 4 -6.49 26.21 -9.72
N THR A 5 -5.82 27.08 -10.47
CA THR A 5 -5.36 26.82 -11.82
C THR A 5 -4.37 25.65 -11.79
N PHE A 6 -4.55 24.68 -12.67
CA PHE A 6 -3.52 23.68 -12.98
C PHE A 6 -2.30 24.48 -13.49
N PRO A 7 -1.19 24.61 -12.73
CA PRO A 7 -0.45 23.55 -12.02
C PRO A 7 -0.38 23.68 -10.48
N GLY A 8 -0.96 24.72 -9.88
CA GLY A 8 -0.75 25.07 -8.47
C GLY A 8 -1.28 24.06 -7.46
N HIS A 9 -2.42 23.40 -7.76
CA HIS A 9 -2.96 22.35 -6.89
C HIS A 9 -2.04 21.13 -6.82
N VAL A 10 -1.57 20.66 -7.98
CA VAL A 10 -0.69 19.48 -8.08
C VAL A 10 0.63 19.73 -7.36
N LEU A 11 1.19 20.93 -7.50
CA LEU A 11 2.43 21.32 -6.83
C LEU A 11 2.29 21.33 -5.31
N SER A 12 1.13 21.76 -4.79
CA SER A 12 0.86 21.70 -3.34
C SER A 12 0.76 20.26 -2.81
N SER A 13 0.11 19.36 -3.54
CA SER A 13 0.02 17.94 -3.15
C SER A 13 1.37 17.23 -3.19
N ILE A 14 2.23 17.55 -4.16
CA ILE A 14 3.60 17.00 -4.23
C ILE A 14 4.46 17.49 -3.08
N ASN A 15 4.34 18.77 -2.69
CA ASN A 15 5.06 19.28 -1.52
C ASN A 15 4.61 18.56 -0.24
N ALA A 16 3.31 18.37 -0.05
CA ALA A 16 2.78 17.61 1.09
C ALA A 16 3.27 16.15 1.09
N LEU A 17 3.39 15.52 -0.09
CA LEU A 17 3.99 14.20 -0.23
C LEU A 17 5.46 14.18 0.21
N LEU A 18 6.26 15.13 -0.27
CA LEU A 18 7.69 15.23 0.05
C LEU A 18 7.95 15.51 1.54
N GLU A 19 7.09 16.28 2.19
CA GLU A 19 7.17 16.57 3.64
C GLU A 19 6.81 15.36 4.51
N ARG A 20 5.91 14.50 4.03
CA ARG A 20 5.40 13.34 4.77
C ARG A 20 6.19 12.06 4.56
N LEU A 21 6.93 11.94 3.46
CA LEU A 21 7.83 10.81 3.26
C LEU A 21 8.97 10.90 4.28
N PRO A 22 9.15 9.92 5.18
CA PRO A 22 10.18 10.00 6.21
C PRO A 22 11.56 10.14 5.56
N SER A 23 12.23 11.26 5.86
CA SER A 23 13.58 11.62 5.44
C SER A 23 14.60 10.72 6.16
N GLY A 24 14.66 9.45 5.76
CA GLY A 24 15.58 8.48 6.36
C GLY A 24 15.25 7.01 6.14
N ALA A 25 14.14 6.68 5.47
CA ALA A 25 13.77 5.29 5.25
C ALA A 25 14.63 4.62 4.17
N GLN A 26 15.35 3.58 4.59
CA GLN A 26 16.24 2.78 3.76
C GLN A 26 15.42 1.83 2.87
N GLY A 27 15.05 2.29 1.68
CA GLY A 27 14.38 1.44 0.69
C GLY A 27 14.46 2.01 -0.72
N SER A 28 14.85 1.18 -1.69
CA SER A 28 14.97 1.58 -3.10
C SER A 28 13.65 2.11 -3.68
N ALA A 29 12.51 1.57 -3.23
CA ALA A 29 11.18 1.99 -3.67
C ALA A 29 10.78 3.39 -3.16
N GLN A 30 11.10 3.73 -1.90
CA GLN A 30 10.80 5.05 -1.35
C GLN A 30 11.70 6.13 -1.96
N ASN A 31 12.99 5.82 -2.16
CA ASN A 31 13.91 6.70 -2.89
C ASN A 31 13.42 7.00 -4.31
N ARG A 32 12.80 6.00 -4.97
CA ARG A 32 12.20 6.18 -6.29
C ARG A 32 11.00 7.14 -6.25
N ILE A 33 10.09 7.01 -5.29
CA ILE A 33 8.97 7.97 -5.14
C ILE A 33 9.53 9.37 -4.90
N PHE A 34 10.50 9.52 -4.00
CA PHE A 34 11.11 10.81 -3.69
C PHE A 34 11.76 11.44 -4.94
N HIS A 35 12.51 10.66 -5.71
CA HIS A 35 13.11 11.08 -6.97
C HIS A 35 12.07 11.53 -7.99
N GLU A 36 11.03 10.73 -8.24
CA GLU A 36 9.98 11.08 -9.20
C GLU A 36 9.15 12.28 -8.75
N ALA A 37 8.85 12.41 -7.45
CA ALA A 37 8.13 13.54 -6.88
C ALA A 37 8.93 14.85 -7.04
N HIS A 38 10.24 14.83 -6.77
CA HIS A 38 11.12 15.97 -7.04
C HIS A 38 11.21 16.30 -8.53
N GLY A 39 11.32 15.28 -9.39
CA GLY A 39 11.30 15.44 -10.84
C GLY A 39 10.03 16.15 -11.31
N LEU A 40 8.87 15.67 -10.87
CA LEU A 40 7.58 16.27 -11.22
C LEU A 40 7.43 17.70 -10.69
N LYS A 41 7.86 17.97 -9.46
CA LYS A 41 7.87 19.33 -8.88
C LYS A 41 8.67 20.30 -9.76
N ASN A 42 9.88 19.91 -10.17
CA ASN A 42 10.74 20.74 -11.01
C ASN A 42 10.07 21.04 -12.37
N GLU A 43 9.46 20.04 -13.00
CA GLU A 43 8.78 20.22 -14.29
C GLU A 43 7.49 21.06 -14.19
N LEU A 44 6.77 20.97 -13.07
CA LEU A 44 5.62 21.84 -12.78
C LEU A 44 6.03 23.30 -12.53
N SER A 45 7.15 23.53 -11.84
CA SER A 45 7.70 24.89 -11.66
C SER A 45 8.06 25.51 -13.01
N LYS A 46 8.76 24.77 -13.89
CA LYS A 46 9.06 25.23 -15.26
C LYS A 46 7.79 25.53 -16.06
N LEU A 47 6.76 24.68 -15.95
CA LEU A 47 5.48 24.93 -16.62
C LEU A 47 4.82 26.21 -16.10
N SER A 48 4.87 26.45 -14.78
CA SER A 48 4.36 27.67 -14.16
C SER A 48 5.11 28.90 -14.64
N GLU A 49 6.44 28.84 -14.75
CA GLU A 49 7.27 29.91 -15.30
C GLU A 49 6.88 30.22 -16.76
N LEU A 50 6.76 29.20 -17.62
CA LEU A 50 6.37 29.39 -19.03
C LEU A 50 4.98 30.02 -19.19
N ILE A 51 4.04 29.72 -18.28
CA ILE A 51 2.68 30.29 -18.33
C ILE A 51 2.67 31.74 -17.84
N ASN A 52 3.41 32.04 -16.76
CA ASN A 52 3.37 33.35 -16.11
C ASN A 52 4.40 34.35 -16.68
N SER A 53 5.39 33.87 -17.41
CA SER A 53 6.48 34.66 -17.98
C SER A 53 6.79 34.17 -19.39
N PRO A 54 5.90 34.44 -20.36
CA PRO A 54 6.11 34.08 -21.75
C PRO A 54 7.34 34.79 -22.33
N ASP A 55 8.04 34.12 -23.24
CA ASP A 55 9.24 34.65 -23.88
C ASP A 55 8.84 35.69 -24.93
N GLU A 56 9.23 36.95 -24.71
CA GLU A 56 8.91 38.08 -25.60
C GLU A 56 9.55 37.94 -26.99
N MET A 57 10.58 37.10 -27.13
CA MET A 57 11.22 36.83 -28.42
C MET A 57 10.46 35.81 -29.27
N LEU A 58 9.45 35.14 -28.71
CA LEU A 58 8.62 34.16 -29.40
C LEU A 58 7.24 34.70 -29.71
N SER A 59 6.67 34.24 -30.83
CA SER A 59 5.25 34.46 -31.12
C SER A 59 4.36 33.72 -30.11
N ASP A 60 3.10 34.14 -30.01
CA ASP A 60 2.09 33.46 -29.19
C ASP A 60 1.99 31.97 -29.52
N LEU A 61 2.09 31.61 -30.81
CA LEU A 61 2.12 30.23 -31.25
C LEU A 61 3.37 29.49 -30.76
N GLY A 62 4.54 30.14 -30.79
CA GLY A 62 5.79 29.58 -30.27
C GLY A 62 5.74 29.33 -28.76
N ASN A 63 5.21 30.28 -28.00
CA ASN A 63 4.99 30.15 -26.55
C ASN A 63 3.98 29.03 -26.25
N SER A 64 2.88 28.94 -27.00
CA SER A 64 1.89 27.88 -26.88
C SER A 64 2.48 26.48 -27.10
N LEU A 65 3.29 26.30 -28.16
CA LEU A 65 3.96 25.03 -28.46
C LEU A 65 4.95 24.63 -27.35
N ARG A 66 5.68 25.58 -26.77
CA ARG A 66 6.57 25.32 -25.61
C ARG A 66 5.78 24.87 -24.39
N ILE A 67 4.67 25.53 -24.08
CA ILE A 67 3.77 25.15 -22.98
C ILE A 67 3.21 23.74 -23.22
N GLU A 68 2.78 23.42 -24.43
CA GLU A 68 2.26 22.09 -24.76
C GLU A 68 3.33 20.99 -24.62
N ALA A 69 4.55 21.24 -25.12
CA ALA A 69 5.67 20.32 -24.96
C ALA A 69 5.98 20.08 -23.47
N GLN A 70 6.03 21.14 -22.67
CA GLN A 70 6.25 21.03 -21.23
C GLN A 70 5.11 20.28 -20.51
N ARG A 71 3.85 20.48 -20.91
CA ARG A 71 2.70 19.71 -20.40
C ARG A 71 2.84 18.20 -20.67
N LYS A 72 3.38 17.81 -21.83
CA LYS A 72 3.66 16.39 -22.13
C LYS A 72 4.72 15.80 -21.20
N ILE A 73 5.77 16.56 -20.89
CA ILE A 73 6.81 16.16 -19.93
C ILE A 73 6.23 16.01 -18.52
N VAL A 74 5.45 17.00 -18.07
CA VAL A 74 4.74 16.95 -16.78
C VAL A 74 3.86 15.72 -16.70
N LYS A 75 3.08 15.40 -17.75
CA LYS A 75 2.25 14.21 -17.81
C LYS A 75 3.08 12.92 -17.69
N LEU A 76 4.19 12.81 -18.43
CA LEU A 76 5.07 11.63 -18.35
C LEU A 76 5.61 11.44 -16.92
N ARG A 77 6.09 12.51 -16.28
CA ARG A 77 6.60 12.47 -14.90
C ARG A 77 5.51 12.12 -13.89
N HIS A 78 4.32 12.61 -14.13
CA HIS A 78 3.15 12.29 -13.32
C HIS A 78 2.81 10.80 -13.39
N ASP A 79 2.81 10.21 -14.58
CA ASP A 79 2.56 8.78 -14.76
C ASP A 79 3.67 7.93 -14.10
N GLN A 80 4.94 8.35 -14.23
CA GLN A 80 6.08 7.69 -13.57
C GLN A 80 5.98 7.72 -12.04
N LEU A 81 5.53 8.84 -11.46
CA LEU A 81 5.26 8.94 -10.03
C LEU A 81 4.12 7.99 -9.63
N GLY A 82 3.04 7.93 -10.42
CA GLY A 82 1.94 6.99 -10.21
C GLY A 82 2.39 5.53 -10.17
N ASP A 83 3.22 5.12 -11.12
CA ASP A 83 3.79 3.76 -11.17
C ASP A 83 4.73 3.46 -9.99
N ALA A 84 5.62 4.40 -9.66
CA ALA A 84 6.53 4.25 -8.51
C ALA A 84 5.75 4.09 -7.20
N SER A 85 4.70 4.88 -7.05
CA SER A 85 3.78 4.85 -5.93
C SER A 85 3.01 3.55 -5.79
N LYS A 86 2.44 3.03 -6.89
CA LYS A 86 1.74 1.75 -6.89
C LYS A 86 2.67 0.62 -6.44
N ASN A 87 3.86 0.56 -7.03
CA ASN A 87 4.86 -0.46 -6.69
C ASN A 87 5.29 -0.40 -5.22
N PHE A 88 5.46 0.81 -4.67
CA PHE A 88 5.80 0.97 -3.25
C PHE A 88 4.69 0.49 -2.32
N VAL A 89 3.42 0.83 -2.61
CA VAL A 89 2.28 0.39 -1.80
C VAL A 89 2.15 -1.13 -1.84
N GLU A 90 2.29 -1.75 -3.01
CA GLU A 90 2.24 -3.22 -3.16
C GLU A 90 3.39 -3.90 -2.42
N ALA A 91 4.63 -3.42 -2.60
CA ALA A 91 5.80 -3.98 -1.93
C ALA A 91 5.72 -3.86 -0.40
N SER A 92 5.27 -2.70 0.09
CA SER A 92 5.14 -2.45 1.53
C SER A 92 4.00 -3.25 2.14
N ARG A 93 2.87 -3.46 1.44
CA ARG A 93 1.82 -4.38 1.88
C ARG A 93 2.33 -5.81 1.99
N ALA A 94 3.11 -6.27 1.02
CA ALA A 94 3.71 -7.60 1.05
C ALA A 94 4.71 -7.75 2.21
N ASP A 95 5.56 -6.75 2.44
CA ASP A 95 6.51 -6.74 3.56
C ASP A 95 5.80 -6.72 4.92
N LEU A 96 4.79 -5.87 5.10
CA LEU A 96 3.99 -5.82 6.32
C LEU A 96 3.24 -7.12 6.56
N THR A 97 2.70 -7.73 5.51
CA THR A 97 2.08 -9.06 5.58
C THR A 97 3.09 -10.10 6.06
N LYS A 98 4.29 -10.12 5.47
CA LYS A 98 5.36 -11.03 5.88
C LYS A 98 5.78 -10.83 7.33
N LYS A 99 6.01 -9.57 7.75
CA LYS A 99 6.33 -9.24 9.15
C LYS A 99 5.22 -9.68 10.11
N ARG A 100 3.95 -9.53 9.72
CA ARG A 100 2.79 -10.02 10.50
C ARG A 100 2.83 -11.54 10.65
N PHE A 101 3.11 -12.27 9.58
CA PHE A 101 3.26 -13.73 9.61
C PHE A 101 4.44 -14.16 10.50
N ASP A 102 5.60 -13.52 10.35
CA ASP A 102 6.79 -13.81 11.14
C ASP A 102 6.56 -13.53 12.63
N ALA A 103 5.92 -12.39 12.96
CA ALA A 103 5.58 -12.03 14.34
C ALA A 103 4.51 -12.93 14.97
N ALA A 104 3.55 -13.39 14.18
CA ALA A 104 2.49 -14.30 14.63
C ALA A 104 3.00 -15.71 14.91
N ASN A 105 4.21 -16.06 14.46
CA ASN A 105 4.86 -17.36 14.62
C ASN A 105 3.89 -18.53 14.38
N LEU A 106 3.16 -18.47 13.26
CA LEU A 106 2.25 -19.52 12.79
C LEU A 106 3.09 -20.71 12.28
N LYS A 107 3.59 -21.52 13.22
CA LYS A 107 4.36 -22.73 12.95
C LYS A 107 3.71 -23.91 13.62
N GLN A 108 3.63 -25.00 12.87
CA GLN A 108 3.14 -26.28 13.39
C GLN A 108 4.11 -26.82 14.44
N ASN A 109 3.56 -27.45 15.49
CA ASN A 109 4.34 -28.17 16.49
C ASN A 109 4.32 -29.68 16.21
N GLU A 110 4.97 -30.46 17.07
CA GLU A 110 5.03 -31.93 16.96
C GLU A 110 3.65 -32.61 17.04
N TYR A 111 2.67 -31.98 17.69
CA TYR A 111 1.30 -32.50 17.87
C TYR A 111 0.33 -32.09 16.75
N ALA A 112 0.83 -31.56 15.63
CA ALA A 112 -0.02 -31.04 14.57
C ALA A 112 -0.88 -32.12 13.89
N ALA A 113 -0.41 -33.37 13.83
CA ALA A 113 -1.18 -34.47 13.24
C ALA A 113 -2.39 -34.85 14.12
N GLU A 114 -2.17 -34.92 15.42
CA GLU A 114 -3.13 -35.23 16.47
C GLU A 114 -4.21 -34.15 16.52
N LEU A 115 -3.81 -32.88 16.51
CA LEU A 115 -4.75 -31.75 16.48
C LEU A 115 -5.69 -31.80 15.26
N ARG A 116 -5.17 -32.16 14.08
CA ARG A 116 -6.01 -32.34 12.88
C ARG A 116 -6.95 -33.54 12.98
N ALA A 117 -6.51 -34.62 13.62
CA ALA A 117 -7.35 -35.78 13.86
C ALA A 117 -8.52 -35.42 14.79
N VAL A 118 -8.21 -34.81 15.93
CA VAL A 118 -9.21 -34.30 16.89
C VAL A 118 -10.19 -33.34 16.20
N PHE A 119 -9.67 -32.38 15.44
CA PHE A 119 -10.51 -31.40 14.74
C PHE A 119 -11.49 -32.03 13.74
N ARG A 120 -11.07 -33.11 13.05
CA ARG A 120 -11.94 -33.83 12.11
C ARG A 120 -13.07 -34.58 12.80
N GLU A 121 -12.85 -35.06 14.01
CA GLU A 121 -13.87 -35.74 14.83
C GLU A 121 -14.89 -34.77 15.41
N ILE A 122 -14.56 -33.48 15.53
CA ILE A 122 -15.52 -32.43 15.91
C ILE A 122 -16.62 -32.33 14.85
N LYS A 123 -17.88 -32.27 15.30
CA LYS A 123 -19.05 -32.08 14.45
C LYS A 123 -18.89 -30.79 13.63
N PRO A 124 -19.24 -30.78 12.33
CA PRO A 124 -19.07 -29.59 11.49
C PRO A 124 -19.64 -28.29 12.07
N ALA A 125 -20.76 -28.38 12.80
CA ALA A 125 -21.40 -27.24 13.47
C ALA A 125 -20.56 -26.61 14.60
N ASP A 126 -19.72 -27.39 15.27
CA ASP A 126 -18.93 -26.95 16.43
C ASP A 126 -17.52 -26.49 16.04
N ARG A 127 -17.07 -26.80 14.82
CA ARG A 127 -15.74 -26.43 14.31
C ARG A 127 -15.47 -24.92 14.29
N PRO A 128 -16.42 -24.04 13.91
CA PRO A 128 -16.18 -22.59 13.96
C PRO A 128 -15.90 -22.08 15.38
N LEU A 129 -16.63 -22.60 16.38
CA LEU A 129 -16.42 -22.24 17.78
C LEU A 129 -15.06 -22.73 18.28
N PHE A 130 -14.66 -23.95 17.92
CA PHE A 130 -13.34 -24.47 18.23
C PHE A 130 -12.23 -23.58 17.65
N MET A 131 -12.33 -23.21 16.37
CA MET A 131 -11.38 -22.30 15.73
C MET A 131 -11.35 -20.93 16.40
N GLN A 132 -12.52 -20.39 16.76
CA GLN A 132 -12.60 -19.12 17.47
C GLN A 132 -11.88 -19.19 18.82
N ASN A 133 -12.06 -20.27 19.59
CA ASN A 133 -11.38 -20.47 20.86
C ASN A 133 -9.86 -20.51 20.71
N LEU A 134 -9.33 -21.18 19.67
CA LEU A 134 -7.88 -21.19 19.38
C LEU A 134 -7.34 -19.79 19.03
N ILE A 135 -8.13 -19.01 18.31
CA ILE A 135 -7.79 -17.62 17.97
C ILE A 135 -7.82 -16.73 19.22
N GLU A 136 -8.80 -16.93 20.11
CA GLU A 136 -8.94 -16.21 21.38
C GLU A 136 -7.83 -16.50 22.37
N SER A 137 -7.43 -17.77 22.46
CA SER A 137 -6.33 -18.22 23.31
C SER A 137 -4.95 -17.87 22.74
N ARG A 138 -4.88 -17.34 21.50
CA ARG A 138 -3.64 -17.04 20.79
C ARG A 138 -2.72 -18.26 20.62
N ASP A 139 -3.33 -19.43 20.38
CA ASP A 139 -2.58 -20.67 20.14
C ASP A 139 -2.13 -20.76 18.67
N SER A 140 -1.00 -20.13 18.37
CA SER A 140 -0.46 -20.07 17.00
C SER A 140 -0.15 -21.45 16.42
N ALA A 141 0.26 -22.40 17.25
CA ALA A 141 0.65 -23.73 16.80
C ALA A 141 -0.57 -24.55 16.36
N SER A 142 -1.64 -24.51 17.15
CA SER A 142 -2.89 -25.19 16.81
C SER A 142 -3.60 -24.54 15.62
N VAL A 143 -3.58 -23.21 15.52
CA VAL A 143 -4.10 -22.52 14.33
C VAL A 143 -3.30 -22.91 13.09
N ALA A 144 -1.97 -22.87 13.15
CA ALA A 144 -1.11 -23.25 12.02
C ALA A 144 -1.31 -24.74 11.61
N ALA A 145 -1.51 -25.64 12.57
CA ALA A 145 -1.81 -27.04 12.30
C ALA A 145 -3.08 -27.21 11.45
N LEU A 146 -4.06 -26.31 11.57
CA LEU A 146 -5.34 -26.38 10.85
C LEU A 146 -5.38 -25.52 9.58
N THR A 147 -4.69 -24.38 9.55
CA THR A 147 -4.72 -23.44 8.40
C THR A 147 -3.60 -23.64 7.39
N GLU A 148 -2.43 -24.15 7.79
CA GLU A 148 -1.28 -24.40 6.88
C GLU A 148 -1.26 -25.81 6.29
N SER A 149 -2.29 -26.60 6.56
CA SER A 149 -2.38 -27.99 6.13
C SER A 149 -3.27 -28.13 4.91
N PRO A 150 -3.03 -29.11 4.02
CA PRO A 150 -3.95 -29.40 2.92
C PRO A 150 -5.39 -29.61 3.41
N SER A 151 -6.36 -29.10 2.66
CA SER A 151 -7.80 -29.25 2.95
C SER A 151 -8.22 -30.71 3.16
N SER A 152 -7.56 -31.66 2.50
CA SER A 152 -7.79 -33.09 2.69
C SER A 152 -7.48 -33.60 4.10
N LEU A 153 -6.57 -32.94 4.84
CA LEU A 153 -6.18 -33.33 6.19
C LEU A 153 -7.03 -32.67 7.28
N THR A 154 -7.74 -31.59 6.98
CA THR A 154 -8.49 -30.81 7.97
C THR A 154 -9.99 -30.80 7.70
N GLY A 155 -10.39 -31.07 6.45
CA GLY A 155 -11.76 -30.91 5.97
C GLY A 155 -12.20 -29.45 5.83
N LEU A 156 -11.28 -28.49 5.96
CA LEU A 156 -11.55 -27.07 5.72
C LEU A 156 -11.25 -26.71 4.27
N SER A 157 -12.11 -25.92 3.63
CA SER A 157 -11.80 -25.31 2.34
C SER A 157 -10.64 -24.33 2.47
N SER A 158 -9.92 -24.11 1.36
CA SER A 158 -8.86 -23.10 1.30
C SER A 158 -9.34 -21.72 1.76
N ASP A 159 -10.57 -21.36 1.41
CA ASP A 159 -11.16 -20.07 1.75
C ASP A 159 -11.37 -19.92 3.26
N LEU A 160 -11.89 -20.97 3.92
CA LEU A 160 -12.04 -20.99 5.38
C LEU A 160 -10.69 -20.98 6.09
N GLN A 161 -9.69 -21.71 5.57
CA GLN A 161 -8.34 -21.67 6.13
C GLN A 161 -7.74 -20.26 6.05
N ASN A 162 -7.91 -19.57 4.92
CA ASN A 162 -7.47 -18.19 4.75
C ASN A 162 -8.23 -17.24 5.69
N GLN A 163 -9.55 -17.41 5.84
CA GLN A 163 -10.36 -16.59 6.73
C GLN A 163 -9.94 -16.74 8.20
N TYR A 164 -9.73 -17.96 8.70
CA TYR A 164 -9.27 -18.18 10.08
C TYR A 164 -7.85 -17.66 10.30
N ARG A 165 -6.95 -17.88 9.34
CA ARG A 165 -5.59 -17.35 9.38
C ARG A 165 -5.59 -15.82 9.46
N GLN A 166 -6.39 -15.15 8.62
CA GLN A 166 -6.52 -13.70 8.64
C GLN A 166 -7.10 -13.22 9.97
N SER A 167 -8.15 -13.88 10.48
CA SER A 167 -8.75 -13.56 11.77
C SER A 167 -7.75 -13.68 12.93
N TYR A 168 -6.86 -14.67 12.88
CA TYR A 168 -5.77 -14.82 13.85
C TYR A 168 -4.77 -13.67 13.76
N LEU A 169 -4.31 -13.35 12.54
CA LEU A 169 -3.35 -12.27 12.31
C LEU A 169 -3.90 -10.91 12.75
N ASP A 170 -5.16 -10.60 12.44
CA ASP A 170 -5.79 -9.33 12.82
C ASP A 170 -5.85 -9.16 14.35
N ARG A 171 -6.05 -10.26 15.09
CA ARG A 171 -6.10 -10.25 16.56
C ARG A 171 -4.73 -10.21 17.23
N PHE A 172 -3.71 -10.78 16.61
CA PHE A 172 -2.36 -10.86 17.17
C PHE A 172 -1.48 -9.65 16.80
N THR A 173 -1.74 -9.00 15.67
CA THR A 173 -0.87 -7.95 15.09
C THR A 173 -1.37 -6.53 15.32
N THR A 174 -2.10 -6.30 16.41
CA THR A 174 -2.65 -4.99 16.81
C THR A 174 -1.59 -3.88 16.96
N ASN A 175 -0.29 -4.22 16.98
CA ASN A 175 0.82 -3.26 16.99
C ASN A 175 1.28 -2.78 15.59
N ASN A 176 0.92 -3.48 14.50
CA ASN A 176 1.26 -3.06 13.13
C ASN A 176 0.20 -2.16 12.48
N THR A 177 -0.84 -1.79 13.23
CA THR A 177 -1.87 -0.84 12.80
C THR A 177 -1.26 0.52 12.52
N SER A 178 -0.36 1.04 13.36
CA SER A 178 0.27 2.34 13.12
C SER A 178 1.09 2.38 11.82
N GLU A 179 1.82 1.32 11.48
CA GLU A 179 2.56 1.23 10.21
C GLU A 179 1.63 1.11 8.99
N LEU A 180 0.51 0.40 9.13
CA LEU A 180 -0.51 0.30 8.08
C LEU A 180 -1.30 1.59 7.91
N ASP A 181 -1.62 2.27 9.01
CA ASP A 181 -2.31 3.57 9.02
C ASP A 181 -1.41 4.62 8.38
N ASN A 182 -0.12 4.63 8.73
CA ASN A 182 0.89 5.46 8.06
C ASN A 182 0.99 5.13 6.57
N LEU A 183 0.98 3.84 6.19
CA LEU A 183 1.00 3.43 4.79
C LEU A 183 -0.27 3.88 4.06
N GLN A 184 -1.44 3.78 4.68
CA GLN A 184 -2.70 4.24 4.13
C GLN A 184 -2.71 5.77 3.96
N GLU A 185 -2.19 6.51 4.93
CA GLU A 185 -2.08 7.97 4.86
C GLU A 185 -1.10 8.42 3.78
N VAL A 186 0.09 7.78 3.69
CA VAL A 186 1.05 8.03 2.61
C VAL A 186 0.44 7.66 1.26
N SER A 187 -0.23 6.51 1.15
CA SER A 187 -0.94 6.09 -0.07
C SER A 187 -2.04 7.07 -0.45
N SER A 188 -2.81 7.58 0.51
CA SER A 188 -3.86 8.58 0.26
C SER A 188 -3.25 9.90 -0.22
N THR A 189 -2.15 10.34 0.42
CA THR A 189 -1.44 11.57 0.03
C THR A 189 -0.87 11.45 -1.38
N ILE A 190 -0.30 10.29 -1.70
CA ILE A 190 0.17 9.94 -3.04
C ILE A 190 -0.99 9.98 -4.06
N LEU A 191 -2.13 9.35 -3.74
CA LEU A 191 -3.28 9.33 -4.63
C LEU A 191 -3.87 10.71 -4.82
N ASP A 192 -3.93 11.55 -3.80
CA ASP A 192 -4.37 12.95 -3.92
C ASP A 192 -3.37 13.80 -4.74
N ALA A 193 -2.08 13.42 -4.76
CA ALA A 193 -1.05 14.07 -5.59
C ALA A 193 -1.08 13.65 -7.06
N VAL A 194 -1.38 12.38 -7.33
CA VAL A 194 -1.44 11.81 -8.69
C VAL A 194 -2.87 11.93 -9.28
N TYR A 195 -3.91 11.98 -8.47
CA TYR A 195 -5.30 12.01 -8.93
C TYR A 195 -6.12 13.00 -8.10
N PRO A 196 -5.87 14.32 -8.22
CA PRO A 196 -6.51 15.35 -7.40
C PRO A 196 -8.05 15.47 -7.57
N HIS A 197 -8.65 14.69 -8.47
CA HIS A 197 -10.09 14.71 -8.79
C HIS A 197 -10.78 13.34 -8.67
N SER A 198 -10.16 12.32 -8.07
CA SER A 198 -10.77 10.99 -7.94
C SER A 198 -11.67 10.81 -6.70
N LYS A 199 -12.29 11.89 -6.20
CA LYS A 199 -13.27 11.85 -5.11
C LYS A 199 -14.64 12.28 -5.62
#